data_AF-A0A495RQQ8-F1
#
_entry.id   AF-A0A495RQQ8-F1
#
_cell.length_a   1.000
_cell.length_b   1.000
_cell.length_c   1.000
_cell.angle_alpha   90.00
_cell.angle_beta   90.00
_cell.angle_gamma   90.00
#
_symmetry.space_group_name_H-M   'P 1'
#
loop_
_entity.id
_entity.type
_entity.pdbx_description
1 polymer ?
#
loop_
_entity_poly.entity_id
_entity_poly.type
_entity_poly.pdbx_seq_one_letter_code
_entity_poly.pdbx_strand_id
1 'polypeptide(L)'
;MLWSAADLNRTRIKFRVGNQKMYDLLCDIYRTALTTVADDGNEPRQSTASEERETWTVAQVATAAGLSERTVRLDAQQEHLKGTKAGRTWVFTRDAALDYIEGRKS
;
A
#
# COMPACT_ATOMS: atom_id res chain seq x y z
N MET A 1 1.87 -6.54 25.11
CA MET A 1 1.20 -7.79 24.68
C MET A 1 1.83 -8.98 25.40
N LEU A 2 1.03 -9.75 26.16
CA LEU A 2 1.47 -10.90 26.98
C LEU A 2 2.31 -11.93 26.22
N TRP A 3 2.10 -12.08 24.90
CA TRP A 3 2.84 -13.00 24.02
C TRP A 3 4.34 -12.72 23.94
N SER A 4 4.73 -11.44 23.84
CA SER A 4 6.13 -11.03 23.82
C SER A 4 6.78 -11.09 25.21
N ALA A 5 5.98 -10.89 26.26
CA ALA A 5 6.47 -10.91 27.64
C ALA A 5 6.80 -12.34 28.13
N ALA A 6 6.21 -13.36 27.51
CA ALA A 6 6.36 -14.77 27.90
C ALA A 6 7.36 -15.58 27.03
N ASP A 7 8.15 -14.93 26.17
CA ASP A 7 9.15 -15.54 25.26
C ASP A 7 8.61 -16.71 24.38
N LEU A 8 7.30 -16.73 24.14
CA LEU A 8 6.62 -17.82 23.43
C LEU A 8 7.02 -17.92 21.95
N ASN A 9 7.54 -16.84 21.38
CA ASN A 9 8.07 -16.82 20.02
C ASN A 9 9.34 -17.68 19.88
N ARG A 10 10.23 -17.63 20.88
CA ARG A 10 11.45 -18.45 20.92
C ARG A 10 11.11 -19.93 21.09
N THR A 11 10.14 -20.22 21.95
CA THR A 11 9.62 -21.58 22.17
C THR A 11 9.00 -22.17 20.91
N ARG A 12 8.22 -21.38 20.15
CA ARG A 12 7.68 -21.78 18.84
C ARG A 12 8.78 -22.17 17.86
N ILE A 13 9.83 -21.36 17.73
CA ILE A 13 10.94 -21.66 16.80
C ILE A 13 11.68 -22.93 17.22
N LYS A 14 11.86 -23.16 18.52
CA LYS A 14 12.53 -24.35 19.07
C LYS A 14 11.80 -25.66 18.77
N PHE A 15 10.46 -25.66 18.79
CA PHE A 15 9.65 -26.85 18.52
C PHE A 15 9.33 -27.09 17.04
N ARG A 16 9.81 -26.22 16.14
CA ARG A 16 9.63 -26.34 14.68
C ARG A 16 10.15 -27.65 14.10
N VAL A 17 11.17 -28.25 14.73
CA VAL A 17 11.76 -29.53 14.32
C VAL A 17 11.73 -30.47 15.52
N GLY A 18 10.68 -31.30 15.62
CA GLY A 18 10.60 -32.36 16.61
C GLY A 18 9.23 -32.59 17.23
N ASN A 19 8.35 -31.58 17.26
CA ASN A 19 6.97 -31.78 17.75
C ASN A 19 5.97 -30.84 17.04
N GLN A 20 5.54 -31.28 15.86
CA GLN A 20 4.66 -30.53 14.96
C GLN A 20 3.33 -30.13 15.63
N LYS A 21 2.74 -31.02 16.45
CA LYS A 21 1.48 -30.73 17.15
C LYS A 21 1.60 -29.55 18.12
N MET A 22 2.72 -29.45 18.82
CA MET A 22 2.98 -28.34 19.75
C MET A 22 3.27 -27.04 18.99
N TYR A 23 3.98 -27.13 17.86
CA TYR A 23 4.22 -26.00 16.99
C TYR A 23 2.91 -25.43 16.41
N ASP A 24 2.00 -26.31 15.97
CA ASP A 24 0.71 -25.91 15.41
C ASP A 24 -0.18 -25.25 16.47
N LEU A 25 -0.26 -25.83 17.68
CA LEU A 25 -0.97 -25.23 18.83
C LEU A 25 -0.45 -23.82 19.15
N LEU A 26 0.88 -23.64 19.20
CA LEU A 26 1.49 -22.33 19.46
C LEU A 26 1.24 -21.34 18.33
N CYS A 27 1.15 -21.80 17.08
CA CYS A 27 0.77 -20.95 15.95
C CYS A 27 -0.69 -20.53 16.02
N ASP A 28 -1.59 -21.41 16.44
CA ASP A 28 -3.02 -21.10 16.58
C ASP A 28 -3.27 -20.11 17.71
N ILE A 29 -2.60 -20.26 18.86
CA ILE A 29 -2.67 -19.29 19.96
C ILE A 29 -2.08 -17.94 19.52
N TYR A 30 -0.97 -17.93 18.77
CA TYR A 30 -0.41 -16.69 18.22
C TYR A 30 -1.37 -15.97 17.27
N ARG A 31 -2.04 -16.73 16.40
CA ARG A 31 -3.05 -16.19 15.48
C ARG A 31 -4.24 -15.61 16.23
N THR A 32 -4.77 -16.34 17.23
CA THR A 32 -5.89 -15.86 18.05
C THR A 32 -5.52 -14.64 18.88
N ALA A 33 -4.31 -14.58 19.43
CA ALA A 33 -3.82 -13.43 20.18
C ALA A 33 -3.60 -12.18 19.32
N LEU A 34 -3.42 -12.35 18.00
CA LEU A 34 -3.28 -11.25 17.03
C LEU A 34 -4.58 -10.89 16.32
N THR A 35 -5.55 -11.79 16.26
CA THR A 35 -6.91 -11.46 15.82
C THR A 35 -7.65 -10.82 16.97
N THR A 36 -7.48 -9.51 17.13
CA THR A 36 -8.62 -8.69 17.54
C THR A 36 -9.76 -8.99 16.58
N VAL A 37 -10.97 -9.21 17.10
CA VAL A 37 -12.19 -9.28 16.29
C VAL A 37 -12.14 -8.09 15.33
N ALA A 38 -12.19 -8.36 14.03
CA ALA A 38 -12.42 -7.32 13.06
C ALA A 38 -13.83 -6.81 13.35
N ASP A 39 -13.93 -5.81 14.22
CA ASP A 39 -15.08 -4.95 14.30
C ASP A 39 -15.32 -4.46 12.86
N ASP A 40 -16.58 -4.44 12.42
CA ASP A 40 -17.02 -3.94 11.10
C ASP A 40 -16.78 -2.41 11.03
N GLY A 41 -15.51 -2.03 11.12
CA GLY A 41 -14.99 -0.72 10.85
C GLY A 41 -15.07 -0.52 9.36
N ASN A 42 -16.21 0.01 8.92
CA ASN A 42 -16.23 1.00 7.87
C ASN A 42 -15.32 2.16 8.30
N GLU A 43 -14.00 1.93 8.33
CA GLU A 43 -13.03 3.00 8.43
C GLU A 43 -13.25 3.82 7.16
N PRO A 44 -13.64 5.10 7.26
CA PRO A 44 -13.53 5.98 6.12
C PRO A 44 -12.05 5.95 5.77
N ARG A 45 -11.71 5.32 4.63
CA ARG A 45 -10.37 5.38 4.06
C ARG A 45 -9.91 6.81 4.24
N GLN A 46 -8.86 7.02 5.04
CA GLN A 46 -8.35 8.34 5.33
C GLN A 46 -8.14 9.10 4.02
N SER A 47 -9.10 9.96 3.67
CA SER A 47 -9.04 10.93 2.60
C SER A 47 -8.25 12.17 3.04
N THR A 48 -7.22 11.99 3.88
CA THR A 48 -6.46 13.08 4.50
C THR A 48 -4.99 13.07 4.08
N ALA A 49 -4.73 12.81 2.81
CA ALA A 49 -3.37 13.02 2.28
C ALA A 49 -3.38 13.29 0.76
N SER A 50 -4.36 14.01 0.22
CA SER A 50 -4.35 14.34 -1.22
C SER A 50 -3.76 15.72 -1.53
N GLU A 51 -3.66 16.61 -0.54
CA GLU A 51 -3.28 18.01 -0.78
C GLU A 51 -1.79 18.32 -0.56
N GLU A 52 -1.06 17.49 0.21
CA GLU A 52 0.38 17.70 0.53
C GLU A 52 1.34 16.74 -0.21
N ARG A 53 0.87 15.94 -1.17
CA ARG A 53 1.77 15.03 -1.90
C ARG A 53 2.58 15.80 -2.94
N GLU A 54 3.86 15.98 -2.65
CA GLU A 54 4.87 16.54 -3.56
C GLU A 54 4.98 15.72 -4.86
N THR A 55 4.67 14.41 -4.78
CA THR A 55 4.77 13.47 -5.89
C THR A 55 3.48 12.69 -6.14
N TRP A 56 3.14 12.57 -7.42
CA TRP A 56 1.97 11.88 -7.92
C TRP A 56 2.37 10.65 -8.73
N THR A 57 1.65 9.55 -8.55
CA THR A 57 1.86 8.30 -9.31
C THR A 57 0.92 8.24 -10.51
N VAL A 58 1.26 7.38 -11.48
CA VAL A 58 0.41 7.08 -12.65
C VAL A 58 -1.03 6.78 -12.27
N ALA A 59 -1.25 5.94 -11.25
CA ALA A 59 -2.60 5.56 -10.82
C ALA A 59 -3.41 6.75 -10.30
N GLN A 60 -2.77 7.67 -9.56
CA GLN A 60 -3.42 8.86 -9.03
C GLN A 60 -3.78 9.84 -10.15
N VAL A 61 -2.85 10.11 -11.07
CA VAL A 61 -3.10 10.97 -12.24
C VAL A 61 -4.20 10.37 -13.11
N ALA A 62 -4.16 9.06 -13.37
CA ALA A 62 -5.17 8.35 -14.14
C ALA A 62 -6.57 8.48 -13.51
N THR A 63 -6.67 8.28 -12.20
CA THR A 63 -7.92 8.42 -11.46
C THR A 63 -8.46 9.85 -11.52
N ALA A 64 -7.61 10.85 -11.33
CA ALA A 64 -8.00 12.26 -11.33
C ALA A 64 -8.36 12.80 -12.73
N ALA A 65 -7.72 12.27 -13.78
CA ALA A 65 -8.00 12.60 -15.18
C ALA A 65 -9.14 11.76 -15.79
N GLY A 66 -9.63 10.73 -15.11
CA GLY A 66 -10.62 9.79 -15.67
C GLY A 66 -10.07 8.93 -16.82
N LEU A 67 -8.76 8.66 -16.82
CA LEU A 67 -8.07 7.94 -17.88
C LEU A 67 -7.59 6.56 -17.41
N SER A 68 -7.22 5.70 -18.37
CA SER A 68 -6.51 4.46 -18.04
C SER A 68 -5.06 4.75 -17.66
N GLU A 69 -4.49 3.97 -16.74
CA GLU A 69 -3.06 4.05 -16.39
C GLU A 69 -2.15 3.86 -17.61
N ARG A 70 -2.57 3.05 -18.59
CA ARG A 70 -1.84 2.84 -19.83
C ARG A 70 -1.69 4.14 -20.61
N THR A 71 -2.76 4.93 -20.70
CA THR A 71 -2.77 6.23 -21.38
C THR A 71 -1.80 7.19 -20.71
N VAL A 72 -1.84 7.29 -19.37
CA VAL A 72 -0.94 8.16 -18.62
C VAL A 72 0.54 7.74 -18.77
N ARG A 73 0.83 6.43 -18.80
CA ARG A 73 2.20 5.94 -19.07
C ARG A 73 2.67 6.27 -20.48
N LEU A 74 1.78 6.18 -21.47
CA LEU A 74 2.10 6.50 -22.86
C LEU A 74 2.34 8.01 -23.02
N ASP A 75 1.49 8.84 -22.42
CA ASP A 75 1.67 10.30 -22.44
C ASP A 75 2.96 10.73 -21.71
N ALA A 76 3.34 10.03 -20.63
CA ALA A 76 4.64 10.23 -19.98
C ALA A 76 5.82 9.79 -20.88
N GLN A 77 5.67 8.71 -21.64
CA GLN A 77 6.69 8.25 -22.61
C GLN A 77 6.83 9.19 -23.81
N GLN A 78 5.74 9.83 -24.22
CA GLN A 78 5.69 10.80 -25.32
C GLN A 78 6.03 12.23 -24.88
N GLU A 79 6.45 12.42 -23.63
CA GLU A 79 6.80 13.71 -23.03
C GLU A 79 5.64 14.72 -22.95
N HIS A 80 4.40 14.28 -23.17
CA HIS A 80 3.19 15.09 -22.97
C HIS A 80 2.90 15.33 -21.48
N LEU A 81 3.37 14.43 -20.61
CA LEU A 81 3.34 14.58 -19.17
C LEU A 81 4.76 14.48 -18.62
N LYS A 82 5.28 15.60 -18.09
CA LYS A 82 6.62 15.66 -17.51
C LYS A 82 6.66 14.86 -16.22
N GLY A 83 7.35 13.72 -16.25
CA GLY A 83 7.54 12.85 -15.10
C GLY A 83 8.96 12.32 -15.01
N THR A 84 9.35 11.86 -13.83
CA THR A 84 10.59 11.14 -13.59
C THR A 84 10.28 9.66 -13.42
N LYS A 85 11.07 8.81 -14.08
CA LYS A 85 10.95 7.37 -13.93
C LYS A 85 11.75 6.89 -12.71
N ALA A 86 11.06 6.60 -11.62
CA ALA A 86 11.63 6.00 -10.42
C ALA A 86 11.52 4.47 -10.51
N GLY A 87 12.57 3.82 -11.03
CA GLY A 87 12.59 2.37 -11.24
C GLY A 87 11.58 1.91 -12.29
N ARG A 88 10.52 1.20 -11.86
CA ARG A 88 9.45 0.67 -12.74
C ARG A 88 8.23 1.59 -12.83
N THR A 89 8.19 2.67 -12.06
CA THR A 89 7.02 3.54 -11.93
C THR A 89 7.35 4.96 -12.37
N TRP A 90 6.41 5.61 -13.05
CA TRP A 90 6.49 7.04 -13.31
C TRP A 90 5.94 7.83 -12.14
N VAL A 91 6.68 8.87 -11.78
CA VAL A 91 6.35 9.80 -10.71
C VAL A 91 6.33 11.19 -11.31
N PHE A 92 5.30 11.96 -10.97
CA PHE A 92 5.04 13.29 -11.49
C PHE A 92 5.10 14.29 -10.35
N THR A 93 5.55 15.51 -10.62
CA THR A 93 5.36 16.59 -9.66
C THR A 93 3.89 16.96 -9.60
N ARG A 94 3.47 17.54 -8.48
CA ARG A 94 2.09 18.02 -8.31
C ARG A 94 1.66 18.94 -9.46
N ASP A 95 2.49 19.93 -9.79
CA ASP A 95 2.15 20.93 -10.81
C ASP A 95 1.98 20.29 -12.20
N ALA A 96 2.90 19.42 -12.60
CA ALA A 96 2.80 18.72 -13.89
C ALA A 96 1.56 17.81 -13.97
N ALA A 97 1.19 17.16 -12.86
CA ALA A 97 -0.02 16.35 -12.81
C ALA A 97 -1.28 17.21 -12.93
N LEU A 98 -1.35 18.34 -12.21
CA LEU A 98 -2.50 19.25 -12.24
C LEU A 98 -2.67 19.89 -13.62
N ASP A 99 -1.60 20.43 -14.21
CA ASP A 99 -1.63 21.03 -15.55
C ASP A 99 -2.17 20.04 -16.60
N TYR A 100 -1.72 18.78 -16.51
CA TYR A 100 -2.17 17.72 -17.40
C TYR A 100 -3.64 17.35 -17.20
N ILE A 101 -4.12 17.30 -15.95
CA ILE A 101 -5.53 17.02 -15.63
C ILE A 101 -6.42 18.15 -16.13
N GLU A 102 -6.02 19.40 -15.92
CA GLU A 102 -6.77 20.59 -16.34
C GLU A 102 -6.84 20.70 -17.87
N GLY A 103 -5.71 20.49 -18.56
CA GLY A 103 -5.65 20.51 -20.02
C GLY A 103 -6.47 19.42 -20.72
N ARG A 104 -6.93 18.39 -19.98
CA ARG A 104 -7.81 17.33 -20.50
C ARG A 104 -9.30 17.58 -20.23
N LYS A 105 -9.63 18.47 -19.28
CA LYS A 105 -11.03 18.83 -18.95
C LYS A 105 -11.56 19.96 -19.81
N SER A 106 -10.67 20.75 -20.41
CA SER A 106 -11.01 21.82 -21.37
C SER A 106 -11.20 21.29 -22.78
#